data_AF-A6BK54-F1
#
_entry.id   AF-A6BK54-F1
#
_cell.length_a   1.000
_cell.length_b   1.000
_cell.length_c   1.000
_cell.angle_alpha   90.00
_cell.angle_beta   90.00
_cell.angle_gamma   90.00
#
_symmetry.space_group_name_H-M   'P 1'
#
loop_
_entity.id
_entity.type
_entity.pdbx_description
1 polymer ?
#
loop_
_entity_poly.entity_id
_entity_poly.type
_entity_poly.pdbx_seq_one_letter_code
_entity_poly.pdbx_strand_id
1 'polypeptide(L)'
;MLSQLERGEVNPTISTVYKLALGLKVPVTAFTADKPQPFFGTGKKEVDPLAGDDGRYRLYPIFSFREGQDFEIFDLEFDEGGMMQANRQMNGTREFITVYSGELTLIFKDHEYVLKAGDAASYNAFDDYVYKNTGKGMVTANIVVHYSN
;
A
#
# COMPACT_ATOMS: atom_id res chain seq x y z
N MET A 1 -10.75 0.25 41.93
CA MET A 1 -10.13 -0.77 41.06
C MET A 1 -9.83 -0.23 39.66
N LEU A 2 -10.82 0.23 38.87
CA LEU A 2 -10.55 0.79 37.53
C LEU A 2 -9.58 1.98 37.55
N SER A 3 -9.77 2.91 38.49
CA SER A 3 -8.87 4.06 38.70
C SER A 3 -7.42 3.67 39.04
N GLN A 4 -7.20 2.49 39.65
CA GLN A 4 -5.85 1.98 39.93
C GLN A 4 -5.21 1.35 38.68
N LEU A 5 -6.03 0.72 37.82
CA LEU A 5 -5.60 0.22 36.52
C LEU A 5 -5.15 1.37 35.60
N GLU A 6 -5.92 2.46 35.55
CA GLU A 6 -5.60 3.64 34.74
C GLU A 6 -4.30 4.34 35.17
N ARG A 7 -3.96 4.28 36.47
CA ARG A 7 -2.69 4.80 37.00
C ARG A 7 -1.54 3.79 36.96
N GLY A 8 -1.76 2.57 36.46
CA GLY A 8 -0.74 1.52 36.41
C GLY A 8 -0.33 0.97 37.78
N GLU A 9 -1.14 1.18 38.82
CA GLU A 9 -0.85 0.75 40.20
C GLU A 9 -1.10 -0.75 40.42
N VAL A 10 -1.82 -1.39 39.48
CA VAL A 10 -2.15 -2.83 39.54
C VAL A 10 -2.07 -3.43 38.14
N ASN A 11 -1.57 -4.67 38.05
CA ASN A 11 -1.60 -5.44 36.81
C ASN A 11 -2.91 -6.23 36.69
N PRO A 12 -3.73 -6.03 35.65
CA PRO A 12 -4.98 -6.76 35.49
C PRO A 12 -4.71 -8.24 35.15
N THR A 13 -5.63 -9.10 35.57
CA THR A 13 -5.71 -10.46 35.02
C THR A 13 -6.33 -10.44 33.64
N ILE A 14 -6.09 -11.46 32.81
CA ILE A 14 -6.72 -11.59 31.49
C ILE A 14 -8.26 -11.56 31.58
N SER A 15 -8.84 -12.17 32.62
CA SER A 15 -10.29 -12.15 32.86
C SER A 15 -10.81 -10.72 33.11
N THR A 16 -10.04 -9.90 33.80
CA THR A 16 -10.34 -8.48 34.02
C THR A 16 -10.35 -7.71 32.70
N VAL A 17 -9.33 -7.92 31.84
CA VAL A 17 -9.26 -7.28 30.51
C VAL A 17 -10.45 -7.66 29.64
N TYR A 18 -10.86 -8.93 29.62
CA TYR A 18 -12.06 -9.38 28.88
C TYR A 18 -13.35 -8.72 29.38
N LYS A 19 -13.54 -8.60 30.69
CA LYS A 19 -14.71 -7.92 31.27
C LYS A 19 -14.75 -6.44 30.88
N LEU A 20 -13.60 -5.78 30.84
CA LEU A 20 -13.49 -4.39 30.38
C LEU A 20 -13.82 -4.25 28.89
N ALA A 21 -13.28 -5.13 28.03
CA ALA A 21 -13.61 -5.17 26.60
C ALA A 21 -15.11 -5.31 26.36
N LEU A 22 -15.75 -6.27 27.04
CA LEU A 22 -17.20 -6.48 26.97
C LEU A 22 -17.99 -5.24 27.42
N GLY A 23 -17.58 -4.61 28.53
CA GLY A 23 -18.21 -3.39 29.04
C GLY A 23 -18.08 -2.19 28.11
N LEU A 24 -16.92 -2.05 27.45
CA LEU A 24 -16.62 -0.97 26.51
C LEU A 24 -17.06 -1.27 25.06
N LYS A 25 -17.56 -2.48 24.79
CA LYS A 25 -17.92 -2.96 23.45
C LYS A 25 -16.78 -2.85 22.42
N VAL A 26 -15.56 -3.15 22.86
CA VAL A 26 -14.36 -3.22 22.01
C VAL A 26 -13.75 -4.62 22.07
N PRO A 27 -13.04 -5.08 21.02
CA PRO A 27 -12.30 -6.33 21.10
C PRO A 27 -11.20 -6.25 22.17
N VAL A 28 -10.80 -7.39 22.74
CA VAL A 28 -9.73 -7.45 23.75
C VAL A 28 -8.40 -6.88 23.23
N THR A 29 -8.18 -7.01 21.92
CA THR A 29 -7.01 -6.47 21.21
C THR A 29 -6.94 -4.94 21.26
N ALA A 30 -8.05 -4.23 21.52
CA ALA A 30 -8.02 -2.77 21.67
C ALA A 30 -7.17 -2.29 22.87
N PHE A 31 -6.92 -3.15 23.86
CA PHE A 31 -6.05 -2.84 25.00
C PHE A 31 -4.57 -3.17 24.76
N THR A 32 -4.27 -3.94 23.70
CA THR A 32 -2.91 -4.35 23.33
C THR A 32 -2.48 -3.77 22.00
N ALA A 33 -3.40 -3.21 21.22
CA ALA A 33 -3.11 -2.53 19.98
C ALA A 33 -2.18 -1.37 20.28
N ASP A 34 -1.15 -1.23 19.46
CA ASP A 34 -0.30 -0.06 19.52
C ASP A 34 -1.17 1.19 19.35
N LYS A 35 -0.95 2.18 20.22
CA LYS A 35 -1.61 3.47 20.05
C LYS A 35 -1.24 4.01 18.67
N PRO A 36 -2.19 4.59 17.92
CA PRO A 36 -1.87 5.24 16.66
C PRO A 36 -0.76 6.26 16.92
N GLN A 37 0.41 6.06 16.32
CA GLN A 37 1.47 7.05 16.42
C GLN A 37 1.04 8.27 15.61
N PRO A 38 1.21 9.49 16.13
CA PRO A 38 0.79 10.71 15.44
C PRO A 38 1.57 10.94 14.14
N PHE A 39 2.73 10.31 14.01
CA PHE A 39 3.58 10.38 12.84
C PHE A 39 4.26 9.03 12.62
N PHE A 40 4.30 8.61 11.35
CA PHE A 40 5.09 7.49 10.89
C PHE A 40 5.73 7.88 9.56
N GLY A 41 7.07 7.87 9.52
CA GLY A 41 7.85 8.14 8.31
C GLY A 41 8.44 6.85 7.78
N THR A 42 8.41 6.68 6.47
CA THR A 42 9.00 5.53 5.76
C THR A 42 9.46 5.98 4.38
N GLY A 43 10.16 5.12 3.65
CA GLY A 43 10.62 5.39 2.29
C GLY A 43 11.36 4.19 1.70
N LYS A 44 11.81 4.31 0.45
CA LYS A 44 12.48 3.22 -0.29
C LYS A 44 13.67 2.57 0.42
N LYS A 45 14.35 3.31 1.31
CA LYS A 45 15.50 2.80 2.08
C LYS A 45 15.11 1.89 3.26
N GLU A 46 13.86 1.98 3.69
CA GLU A 46 13.32 1.27 4.84
C GLU A 46 12.55 0.00 4.45
N VAL A 47 12.43 -0.28 3.14
CA VAL A 47 11.66 -1.40 2.61
C VAL A 47 12.45 -2.14 1.53
N ASP A 48 12.30 -3.46 1.49
CA ASP A 48 12.84 -4.28 0.43
C ASP A 48 11.94 -4.21 -0.81
N PRO A 49 12.48 -3.94 -2.01
CA PRO A 49 11.68 -3.92 -3.22
C PRO A 49 11.27 -5.33 -3.67
N LEU A 50 10.05 -5.42 -4.19
CA LEU A 50 9.64 -6.51 -5.05
C LEU A 50 10.16 -6.19 -6.46
N ALA A 51 11.21 -6.91 -6.87
CA ALA A 51 11.85 -6.71 -8.17
C ALA A 51 11.54 -7.86 -9.13
N GLY A 52 11.49 -7.55 -10.42
CA GLY A 52 11.35 -8.55 -11.48
C GLY A 52 11.89 -8.04 -12.80
N ASP A 53 11.69 -8.82 -13.87
CA ASP A 53 12.25 -8.53 -15.20
C ASP A 53 13.78 -8.34 -15.14
N ASP A 54 14.47 -9.29 -14.50
CA ASP A 54 15.92 -9.22 -14.19
C ASP A 54 16.33 -7.95 -13.40
N GLY A 55 15.41 -7.40 -12.61
CA GLY A 55 15.62 -6.19 -11.83
C GLY A 55 15.31 -4.89 -12.58
N ARG A 56 14.83 -4.97 -13.82
CA ARG A 56 14.44 -3.79 -14.61
C ARG A 56 13.18 -3.09 -14.10
N TYR A 57 12.41 -3.73 -13.22
CA TYR A 57 11.44 -3.02 -12.40
C TYR A 57 11.62 -3.31 -10.92
N ARG A 58 11.29 -2.32 -10.09
CA ARG A 58 11.25 -2.40 -8.62
C ARG A 58 9.96 -1.75 -8.11
N LEU A 59 9.25 -2.48 -7.26
CA LEU A 59 8.04 -2.04 -6.56
C LEU A 59 8.34 -1.99 -5.06
N TYR A 60 8.28 -0.80 -4.46
CA TYR A 60 8.61 -0.57 -3.05
C TYR A 60 7.32 -0.40 -2.25
N PRO A 61 6.96 -1.31 -1.33
CA PRO A 61 5.73 -1.22 -0.53
C PRO A 61 5.86 -0.18 0.58
N ILE A 62 5.70 1.10 0.23
CA ILE A 62 5.85 2.24 1.16
C ILE A 62 4.81 2.15 2.28
N PHE A 63 3.55 1.83 1.94
CA PHE A 63 2.50 1.54 2.91
C PHE A 63 1.76 0.27 2.52
N SER A 64 2.08 -0.84 3.18
CA SER A 64 1.39 -2.12 3.02
C SER A 64 0.00 -2.13 3.66
N PHE A 65 -0.80 -3.12 3.28
CA PHE A 65 -2.15 -3.33 3.80
C PHE A 65 -2.12 -3.55 5.32
N ARG A 66 -3.10 -2.98 6.02
CA ARG A 66 -3.30 -3.14 7.46
C ARG A 66 -4.78 -3.24 7.77
N GLU A 67 -5.13 -3.87 8.89
CA GLU A 67 -6.52 -3.94 9.34
C GLU A 67 -7.08 -2.51 9.50
N GLY A 68 -8.23 -2.24 8.86
CA GLY A 68 -8.85 -0.91 8.83
C GLY A 68 -8.29 0.06 7.76
N GLN A 69 -7.34 -0.39 6.95
CA GLN A 69 -6.82 0.33 5.78
C GLN A 69 -7.24 -0.41 4.51
N ASP A 70 -7.99 0.25 3.64
CA ASP A 70 -8.51 -0.32 2.39
C ASP A 70 -7.63 0.01 1.19
N PHE A 71 -6.37 0.36 1.42
CA PHE A 71 -5.42 0.69 0.36
C PHE A 71 -4.00 0.22 0.65
N GLU A 72 -3.19 0.16 -0.39
CA GLU A 72 -1.73 0.06 -0.35
C GLU A 72 -1.12 1.18 -1.17
N ILE A 73 0.09 1.59 -0.81
CA ILE A 73 0.86 2.57 -1.56
C ILE A 73 2.23 2.00 -1.87
N PHE A 74 2.61 2.07 -3.14
CA PHE A 74 3.91 1.66 -3.61
C PHE A 74 4.60 2.78 -4.37
N ASP A 75 5.92 2.84 -4.23
CA ASP A 75 6.75 3.53 -5.21
C ASP A 75 7.23 2.54 -6.27
N LEU A 76 7.41 3.05 -7.48
CA LEU A 76 7.77 2.29 -8.67
C LEU A 76 9.04 2.85 -9.31
N GLU A 77 9.89 1.96 -9.80
CA GLU A 77 11.03 2.30 -10.66
C GLU A 77 11.13 1.32 -11.82
N PHE A 78 11.15 1.83 -13.06
CA PHE A 78 11.38 1.03 -14.26
C PHE A 78 12.60 1.55 -15.03
N ASP A 79 13.57 0.67 -15.23
CA ASP A 79 14.67 0.91 -16.16
C ASP A 79 14.14 1.02 -17.59
N GLU A 80 14.96 1.55 -18.50
CA GLU A 80 14.60 1.60 -19.92
C GLU A 80 14.24 0.20 -20.44
N GLY A 81 13.06 0.08 -21.06
CA GLY A 81 12.53 -1.19 -21.55
C GLY A 81 11.98 -2.12 -20.47
N GLY A 82 12.08 -1.77 -19.19
CA GLY A 82 11.56 -2.56 -18.08
C GLY A 82 10.05 -2.76 -18.16
N MET A 83 9.59 -3.96 -17.84
CA MET A 83 8.19 -4.36 -17.95
C MET A 83 7.71 -5.09 -16.70
N MET A 84 6.49 -4.80 -16.27
CA MET A 84 5.79 -5.54 -15.22
C MET A 84 4.40 -5.93 -15.72
N GLN A 85 4.18 -7.24 -15.88
CA GLN A 85 2.83 -7.78 -16.01
C GLN A 85 2.12 -7.57 -14.68
N ALA A 86 1.03 -6.79 -14.68
CA ALA A 86 0.27 -6.59 -13.46
C ALA A 86 -0.44 -7.89 -13.07
N ASN A 87 -0.47 -8.17 -11.77
CA ASN A 87 -1.31 -9.23 -11.24
C ASN A 87 -2.74 -8.75 -11.23
N ARG A 88 -3.64 -9.59 -11.75
CA ARG A 88 -5.08 -9.34 -11.69
C ARG A 88 -5.53 -9.17 -10.24
N GLN A 89 -6.12 -8.01 -9.93
CA GLN A 89 -6.61 -7.70 -8.59
C GLN A 89 -8.06 -8.17 -8.40
N MET A 90 -8.52 -8.10 -7.15
CA MET A 90 -9.91 -8.40 -6.79
C MET A 90 -10.87 -7.45 -7.53
N ASN A 91 -12.07 -7.94 -7.86
CA ASN A 91 -13.09 -7.10 -8.50
C ASN A 91 -13.40 -5.88 -7.61
N GLY A 92 -13.49 -4.70 -8.23
CA GLY A 92 -13.67 -3.42 -7.52
C GLY A 92 -12.38 -2.73 -7.09
N THR A 93 -11.22 -3.41 -7.20
CA THR A 93 -9.91 -2.78 -6.95
C THR A 93 -9.62 -1.71 -7.98
N ARG A 94 -9.24 -0.53 -7.52
CA ARG A 94 -8.88 0.60 -8.36
C ARG A 94 -7.47 1.04 -8.07
N GLU A 95 -6.71 1.28 -9.12
CA GLU A 95 -5.36 1.81 -9.00
C GLU A 95 -5.33 3.28 -9.42
N PHE A 96 -4.46 4.03 -8.76
CA PHE A 96 -4.19 5.44 -9.02
C PHE A 96 -2.69 5.61 -9.13
N ILE A 97 -2.20 5.96 -10.30
CA ILE A 97 -0.77 6.13 -10.56
C ILE A 97 -0.45 7.59 -10.83
N THR A 98 0.67 8.08 -10.28
CA THR A 98 1.26 9.38 -10.58
C THR A 98 2.69 9.18 -11.03
N VAL A 99 3.03 9.68 -12.23
CA VAL A 99 4.40 9.60 -12.76
C VAL A 99 5.19 10.84 -12.36
N TYR A 100 6.36 10.64 -11.75
CA TYR A 100 7.23 11.74 -11.34
C TYR A 100 8.39 12.00 -12.31
N SER A 101 8.86 10.95 -13.01
CA SER A 101 9.93 11.04 -13.99
C SER A 101 9.76 9.98 -15.07
N GLY A 102 10.29 10.28 -16.27
CA GLY A 102 10.23 9.39 -17.42
C GLY A 102 8.86 9.35 -18.10
N GLU A 103 8.66 8.29 -18.89
CA GLU A 103 7.43 7.99 -19.63
C GLU A 103 7.03 6.54 -19.39
N LEU A 104 5.85 6.33 -18.80
CA LEU A 104 5.29 5.03 -18.47
C LEU A 104 4.12 4.72 -19.40
N THR A 105 4.14 3.55 -20.02
CA THR A 105 3.03 3.05 -20.83
C THR A 105 2.26 1.99 -20.06
N LEU A 106 0.95 2.21 -19.92
CA LEU A 106 -0.02 1.24 -19.47
C LEU A 106 -0.65 0.56 -20.69
N ILE A 107 -0.59 -0.77 -20.76
CA ILE A 107 -1.08 -1.55 -21.90
C ILE A 107 -2.24 -2.40 -21.42
N PHE A 108 -3.45 -2.14 -21.91
CA PHE A 108 -4.66 -2.92 -21.68
C PHE A 108 -5.06 -3.62 -22.98
N LYS A 109 -4.83 -4.93 -23.07
CA LYS A 109 -5.08 -5.71 -24.30
C LYS A 109 -4.41 -5.03 -25.52
N ASP A 110 -5.20 -4.41 -26.38
CA ASP A 110 -4.77 -3.80 -27.65
C ASP A 110 -4.64 -2.26 -27.55
N HIS A 111 -4.80 -1.69 -26.36
CA HIS A 111 -4.77 -0.23 -26.13
C HIS A 111 -3.59 0.16 -25.24
N GLU A 112 -2.88 1.20 -25.65
CA GLU A 112 -1.76 1.78 -24.91
C GLU A 112 -2.11 3.19 -24.42
N TYR A 113 -1.83 3.45 -23.15
CA TYR A 113 -1.98 4.76 -22.52
C TYR A 113 -0.62 5.21 -22.00
N VAL A 114 -0.13 6.32 -22.54
CA VAL A 114 1.18 6.86 -22.19
C VAL A 114 1.02 7.97 -21.15
N LEU A 115 1.76 7.85 -20.04
CA LEU A 115 1.81 8.80 -18.95
C LEU A 115 3.23 9.36 -18.83
N LYS A 116 3.35 10.69 -18.82
CA LYS A 116 4.62 11.40 -18.67
C LYS A 116 4.76 11.95 -17.26
N ALA A 117 5.96 12.43 -16.93
CA ALA A 117 6.19 13.13 -15.66
C ALA A 117 5.16 14.25 -15.43
N GLY A 118 4.47 14.20 -14.28
CA GLY A 118 3.38 15.10 -13.90
C GLY A 118 1.98 14.55 -14.20
N ASP A 119 1.85 13.53 -15.05
CA ASP A 119 0.57 12.91 -15.36
C ASP A 119 0.15 11.94 -14.25
N ALA A 120 -1.16 11.81 -14.10
CA ALA A 120 -1.78 10.82 -13.22
C ALA A 120 -2.97 10.15 -13.92
N ALA A 121 -3.22 8.89 -13.57
CA ALA A 121 -4.33 8.12 -14.11
C ALA A 121 -4.96 7.22 -13.06
N SER A 122 -6.20 6.80 -13.30
CA SER A 122 -6.88 5.79 -12.50
C SER A 122 -7.65 4.82 -13.36
N TYR A 123 -7.60 3.54 -13.01
CA TYR A 123 -8.17 2.44 -13.79
C TYR A 123 -8.61 1.30 -12.89
N ASN A 124 -9.47 0.44 -13.44
CA ASN A 124 -9.89 -0.79 -12.78
C ASN A 124 -8.76 -1.82 -12.89
N ALA A 125 -8.26 -2.28 -11.74
CA ALA A 125 -7.16 -3.24 -11.68
C ALA A 125 -7.62 -4.71 -11.78
N PHE A 126 -8.90 -4.94 -12.09
CA PHE A 126 -9.48 -6.26 -12.34
C PHE A 126 -9.19 -6.81 -13.74
N ASP A 127 -8.94 -5.95 -14.72
CA ASP A 127 -8.57 -6.36 -16.07
C ASP A 127 -7.08 -6.74 -16.12
N ASP A 128 -6.66 -7.47 -17.15
CA ASP A 128 -5.23 -7.75 -17.38
C ASP A 128 -4.57 -6.53 -18.05
N TYR A 129 -3.46 -6.07 -17.49
CA TYR A 129 -2.69 -4.94 -18.02
C TYR A 129 -1.20 -5.04 -17.68
N VAL A 130 -0.41 -4.24 -18.38
CA VAL A 130 1.05 -4.24 -18.28
C VAL A 130 1.56 -2.82 -18.08
N TYR A 131 2.53 -2.66 -17.21
CA TYR A 131 3.36 -1.47 -17.10
C TYR A 131 4.62 -1.67 -17.92
N LYS A 132 4.98 -0.68 -18.75
CA LYS A 132 6.21 -0.72 -19.52
C LYS A 132 6.83 0.66 -19.63
N ASN A 133 8.13 0.75 -19.38
CA ASN A 133 8.90 1.93 -19.75
C ASN A 133 9.29 1.82 -21.23
N THR A 134 8.53 2.50 -22.10
CA THR A 134 8.80 2.58 -23.54
C THR A 134 9.68 3.78 -23.92
N GLY A 135 9.89 4.70 -22.98
CA GLY A 135 10.68 5.90 -23.16
C GLY A 135 12.19 5.68 -23.00
N LYS A 136 12.90 6.79 -22.77
CA LYS A 136 14.34 6.80 -22.46
C LYS A 136 14.57 7.14 -21.00
N GLY A 137 15.58 6.51 -20.40
CA GLY A 137 15.92 6.71 -19.00
C GLY A 137 14.94 6.05 -18.03
N MET A 138 15.16 6.28 -16.74
CA MET A 138 14.39 5.66 -15.66
C MET A 138 13.01 6.32 -15.53
N VAL A 139 11.97 5.51 -15.36
CA VAL A 139 10.66 5.97 -14.87
C VAL A 139 10.63 5.86 -13.35
N THR A 140 10.12 6.89 -12.69
CA THR A 140 9.75 6.83 -11.27
C THR A 140 8.29 7.24 -11.11
N ALA A 141 7.51 6.46 -10.37
CA ALA A 141 6.10 6.73 -10.14
C ALA A 141 5.68 6.31 -8.72
N ASN A 142 4.51 6.77 -8.30
CA ASN A 142 3.81 6.25 -7.12
C ASN A 142 2.48 5.64 -7.56
N ILE A 143 2.07 4.57 -6.91
CA ILE A 143 0.78 3.94 -7.12
C ILE A 143 0.07 3.74 -5.78
N VAL A 144 -1.21 4.10 -5.76
CA VAL A 144 -2.16 3.75 -4.70
C VAL A 144 -3.08 2.66 -5.24
N VAL A 145 -3.10 1.51 -4.58
CA VAL A 145 -4.03 0.42 -4.84
C VAL A 145 -5.14 0.53 -3.80
N HIS A 146 -6.38 0.79 -4.23
CA HIS A 146 -7.54 0.88 -3.34
C HIS A 146 -8.45 -0.31 -3.56
N TYR A 147 -8.80 -1.00 -2.47
CA TYR A 147 -9.68 -2.17 -2.47
C TYR A 147 -11.11 -1.77 -2.13
N SER A 148 -12.08 -2.33 -2.86
CA SER A 148 -13.48 -2.17 -2.51
C SER A 148 -13.81 -3.02 -1.27
N ASN A 149 -14.36 -2.39 -0.24
CA ASN A 149 -14.93 -3.05 0.94
C ASN A 149 -16.15 -3.93 0.60
#